data_AF-A0A5K1C8G3-F1
#
_entry.id   AF-A0A5K1C8G3-F1
#
_cell.length_a   1.000
_cell.length_b   1.000
_cell.length_c   1.000
_cell.angle_alpha   90.00
_cell.angle_beta   90.00
_cell.angle_gamma   90.00
#
_symmetry.space_group_name_H-M   'P 1'
#
loop_
_entity.id
_entity.type
_entity.pdbx_description
1 polymer ?
#
loop_
_entity_poly.entity_id
_entity_poly.type
_entity_poly.pdbx_seq_one_letter_code
_entity_poly.pdbx_strand_id
1 'polypeptide(L)'
;LVKLTNLRTLKRFLVCDGKGDIKGCNIRELKDLNKLKGYLSVERLEGGRVKVIDAKDAHLKEKHEPIGVELDFKVGKNDIVGSASEQKGLLEALEPPHGIESLGICDYKGERPVWYLDTNYVELQTLRLQCFPLWATVIGIKSLEKLEVNTCPTLCELPSMPMLKSLKIRSYDGLNTIGDFPNLDWLQVEGCGSLEQLSHGMPALKWLDV
;
A
#
# COMPACT_ATOMS: atom_id res chain seq x y z
N LEU A 1 -15.48 -23.73 -17.88
CA LEU A 1 -15.20 -22.79 -16.76
C LEU A 1 -16.03 -21.54 -16.99
N VAL A 2 -16.95 -21.21 -16.08
CA VAL A 2 -17.75 -19.98 -16.17
C VAL A 2 -16.82 -18.81 -15.84
N LYS A 3 -16.58 -17.90 -16.78
CA LYS A 3 -15.86 -16.65 -16.51
C LYS A 3 -16.75 -15.77 -15.63
N LEU A 4 -16.27 -15.41 -14.44
CA LEU A 4 -17.00 -14.60 -13.45
C LEU A 4 -16.99 -13.10 -13.79
N THR A 5 -17.21 -12.72 -15.04
CA THR A 5 -17.12 -11.33 -15.54
C THR A 5 -18.16 -10.38 -14.94
N ASN A 6 -19.23 -10.92 -14.34
CA ASN A 6 -20.27 -10.15 -13.66
C ASN A 6 -20.10 -10.05 -12.15
N LEU A 7 -18.98 -10.54 -11.60
CA LEU A 7 -18.71 -10.48 -10.17
C LEU A 7 -18.62 -9.02 -9.72
N ARG A 8 -19.42 -8.66 -8.71
CA ARG A 8 -19.51 -7.28 -8.20
C ARG A 8 -18.69 -7.04 -6.93
N THR A 9 -18.44 -8.10 -6.17
CA THR A 9 -17.73 -8.01 -4.89
C THR A 9 -16.73 -9.14 -4.79
N LEU A 10 -15.47 -8.79 -4.58
CA LEU A 10 -14.41 -9.74 -4.27
C LEU A 10 -13.44 -9.06 -3.33
N LYS A 11 -13.45 -9.47 -2.06
CA LYS A 11 -12.59 -8.84 -1.05
C LYS A 11 -11.13 -9.29 -1.17
N ARG A 12 -10.90 -10.53 -1.59
CA ARG A 12 -9.58 -11.17 -1.62
C ARG A 12 -9.38 -11.90 -2.92
N PHE A 13 -8.30 -11.59 -3.63
CA PHE A 13 -7.83 -12.23 -4.84
C PHE A 13 -6.51 -12.92 -4.52
N LEU A 14 -6.56 -14.23 -4.31
CA LEU A 14 -5.40 -15.03 -3.93
C LEU A 14 -4.65 -15.48 -5.17
N VAL A 15 -3.44 -14.96 -5.38
CA VAL A 15 -2.62 -15.34 -6.54
C VAL A 15 -1.94 -16.68 -6.31
N CYS A 16 -1.99 -17.56 -7.32
CA CYS A 16 -1.33 -18.86 -7.31
C CYS A 16 -0.61 -19.10 -8.63
N ASP A 17 0.51 -19.83 -8.58
CA ASP A 17 1.31 -20.22 -9.74
C ASP A 17 0.81 -21.51 -10.43
N GLY A 18 -0.30 -22.07 -9.93
CA GLY A 18 -0.87 -23.33 -10.39
C GLY A 18 -0.09 -24.57 -9.96
N LYS A 19 0.92 -24.43 -9.09
CA LYS A 19 1.70 -25.55 -8.54
C LYS A 19 1.30 -25.81 -7.08
N GLY A 20 1.21 -27.09 -6.71
CA GLY A 20 0.86 -27.52 -5.35
C GLY A 20 -0.64 -27.52 -5.04
N ASP A 21 -0.98 -27.77 -3.76
CA ASP A 21 -2.36 -28.00 -3.30
C ASP A 21 -3.20 -26.73 -3.10
N ILE A 22 -2.61 -25.56 -3.31
CA ILE A 22 -3.29 -24.29 -3.02
C ILE A 22 -4.09 -23.83 -4.24
N LYS A 23 -5.42 -23.83 -4.10
CA LYS A 23 -6.31 -23.24 -5.09
C LYS A 23 -6.27 -21.71 -5.01
N GLY A 24 -6.04 -21.06 -6.14
CA GLY A 24 -6.16 -19.61 -6.30
C GLY A 24 -6.26 -19.23 -7.77
N CYS A 25 -6.15 -17.94 -8.05
CA CYS A 25 -6.34 -17.37 -9.38
C CYS A 25 -5.00 -17.06 -10.03
N ASN A 26 -4.96 -17.15 -11.36
CA ASN A 26 -3.90 -16.51 -12.12
C ASN A 26 -4.15 -14.99 -12.14
N ILE A 27 -3.11 -14.17 -11.90
CA ILE A 27 -3.25 -12.71 -11.88
C ILE A 27 -3.92 -12.15 -13.14
N ARG A 28 -3.71 -12.76 -14.31
CA ARG A 28 -4.29 -12.33 -15.59
C ARG A 28 -5.82 -12.45 -15.63
N GLU A 29 -6.43 -13.22 -14.73
CA GLU A 29 -7.90 -13.32 -14.61
C GLU A 29 -8.50 -12.00 -14.10
N LEU A 30 -7.71 -11.18 -13.40
CA LEU A 30 -8.16 -9.91 -12.86
C LEU A 30 -8.66 -8.96 -13.96
N LYS A 31 -8.11 -9.04 -15.18
CA LYS A 31 -8.52 -8.22 -16.33
C LYS A 31 -9.98 -8.38 -16.73
N ASP A 32 -10.56 -9.54 -16.43
CA ASP A 32 -11.96 -9.87 -16.77
C ASP A 32 -12.93 -9.40 -15.66
N LEU A 33 -12.42 -9.00 -14.49
CA LEU A 33 -13.20 -8.61 -13.30
C LEU A 33 -13.39 -7.08 -13.20
N ASN A 34 -14.08 -6.49 -14.17
CA ASN A 34 -14.19 -5.02 -14.29
C ASN A 34 -15.40 -4.41 -13.54
N LYS A 35 -16.28 -5.25 -13.01
CA LYS A 35 -17.47 -4.80 -12.24
C LYS A 35 -17.26 -4.86 -10.73
N LEU A 36 -16.02 -5.13 -10.28
CA LEU A 36 -15.67 -5.19 -8.87
C LEU A 36 -15.79 -3.81 -8.24
N LYS A 37 -16.63 -3.71 -7.21
CA LYS A 37 -16.84 -2.51 -6.41
C LYS A 37 -16.27 -2.69 -5.01
N GLY A 38 -15.98 -1.56 -4.36
CA GLY A 38 -15.53 -1.54 -2.97
C GLY A 38 -14.04 -1.89 -2.85
N TYR A 39 -13.71 -2.76 -1.89
CA TYR A 39 -12.33 -3.06 -1.55
C TYR A 39 -11.83 -4.38 -2.16
N LEU A 40 -10.66 -4.33 -2.80
CA LEU A 40 -9.99 -5.49 -3.39
C LEU A 40 -8.58 -5.66 -2.79
N SER A 41 -8.34 -6.77 -2.10
CA SER A 41 -7.00 -7.19 -1.68
C SER A 41 -6.45 -8.22 -2.67
N VAL A 42 -5.29 -7.94 -3.28
CA VAL A 42 -4.54 -8.86 -4.14
C VAL A 42 -3.37 -9.41 -3.34
N GLU A 43 -3.43 -10.69 -3.02
CA GLU A 43 -2.51 -11.31 -2.06
C GLU A 43 -1.59 -12.32 -2.71
N ARG A 44 -0.44 -12.55 -2.07
CA ARG A 44 0.60 -13.49 -2.48
C ARG A 44 1.26 -13.10 -3.80
N LEU A 45 1.55 -11.82 -3.93
CA LEU A 45 2.29 -11.28 -5.08
C LEU A 45 3.75 -11.75 -5.12
N GLU A 46 4.24 -12.29 -4.01
CA GLU A 46 5.62 -12.72 -3.81
C GLU A 46 5.90 -14.15 -4.28
N GLY A 47 7.18 -14.53 -4.31
CA GLY A 47 7.62 -15.90 -4.47
C GLY A 47 7.67 -16.42 -5.89
N GLY A 48 7.95 -15.54 -6.85
CA GLY A 48 8.09 -15.90 -8.26
C GLY A 48 6.79 -16.36 -8.92
N ARG A 49 5.65 -16.22 -8.23
CA ARG A 49 4.32 -16.61 -8.71
C ARG A 49 3.84 -15.76 -9.86
N VAL A 50 4.27 -14.50 -9.86
CA VAL A 50 3.82 -13.49 -10.80
C VAL A 50 5.00 -13.03 -11.62
N LYS A 51 4.87 -13.12 -12.95
CA LYS A 51 5.78 -12.44 -13.86
C LYS A 51 5.29 -11.02 -14.06
N VAL A 52 6.22 -10.07 -14.23
CA VAL A 52 5.90 -8.65 -14.49
C VAL A 52 4.95 -8.48 -15.69
N ILE A 53 5.15 -9.26 -16.76
CA ILE A 53 4.25 -9.26 -17.93
C ILE A 53 2.81 -9.67 -17.57
N ASP A 54 2.64 -10.61 -16.63
CA ASP A 54 1.33 -11.09 -16.22
C ASP A 54 0.62 -10.11 -15.29
N ALA A 55 1.40 -9.44 -14.43
CA ALA A 55 0.92 -8.33 -13.61
C ALA A 55 0.41 -7.18 -14.48
N LYS A 56 1.13 -6.84 -15.56
CA LYS A 56 0.69 -5.83 -16.52
C LYS A 56 -0.61 -6.23 -17.21
N ASP A 57 -0.73 -7.49 -17.61
CA ASP A 57 -1.95 -8.04 -18.23
C ASP A 57 -3.16 -8.12 -17.28
N ALA A 58 -2.99 -7.82 -15.98
CA ALA A 58 -4.08 -7.79 -15.00
C ALA A 58 -4.99 -6.55 -15.17
N HIS A 59 -4.50 -5.52 -15.86
CA HIS A 59 -5.19 -4.25 -16.10
C HIS A 59 -5.84 -3.67 -14.84
N LEU A 60 -5.06 -3.59 -13.75
CA LEU A 60 -5.55 -3.10 -12.47
C LEU A 60 -5.77 -1.59 -12.52
N LYS A 61 -4.86 -0.82 -13.13
CA LYS A 61 -4.98 0.63 -13.35
C LYS A 61 -6.29 1.04 -14.03
N GLU A 62 -6.74 0.26 -15.01
CA GLU A 62 -7.93 0.54 -15.82
C GLU A 62 -9.25 0.24 -15.07
N LYS A 63 -9.20 -0.18 -13.81
CA LYS A 63 -10.41 -0.44 -13.02
C LYS A 63 -10.95 0.84 -12.41
N HIS A 64 -12.19 1.17 -12.72
CA HIS A 64 -12.82 2.42 -12.28
C HIS A 64 -13.80 2.27 -11.10
N GLU A 65 -14.15 1.04 -10.75
CA GLU A 65 -15.19 0.70 -9.77
C GLU A 65 -14.66 0.39 -8.35
N PRO A 66 -13.42 -0.09 -8.14
CA PRO A 66 -12.86 -0.25 -6.80
C PRO A 66 -12.67 1.08 -6.09
N ILE A 67 -13.09 1.14 -4.84
CA ILE A 67 -12.88 2.28 -3.93
C ILE A 67 -11.54 2.13 -3.20
N GLY A 68 -11.05 0.90 -3.03
CA GLY A 68 -9.74 0.66 -2.44
C GLY A 68 -9.06 -0.63 -2.87
N VAL A 69 -7.73 -0.60 -2.84
CA VAL A 69 -6.86 -1.69 -3.26
C VAL A 69 -5.83 -2.00 -2.17
N GLU A 70 -5.61 -3.29 -1.90
CA GLU A 70 -4.43 -3.79 -1.16
C GLU A 70 -3.56 -4.61 -2.09
N LEU A 71 -2.25 -4.44 -2.00
CA LEU A 71 -1.25 -5.28 -2.65
C LEU A 71 -0.37 -5.91 -1.58
N ASP A 72 -0.49 -7.22 -1.40
CA ASP A 72 0.19 -7.97 -0.34
C ASP A 72 1.27 -8.91 -0.92
N PHE A 73 2.52 -8.59 -0.57
CA PHE A 73 3.75 -9.31 -0.94
C PHE A 73 4.22 -10.28 0.17
N LYS A 74 3.32 -10.69 1.07
CA LYS A 74 3.67 -11.64 2.12
C LYS A 74 4.16 -12.96 1.57
N VAL A 75 5.32 -13.37 2.09
CA VAL A 75 5.97 -14.65 1.82
C VAL A 75 5.28 -15.75 2.64
N GLY A 76 4.80 -16.80 1.98
CA GLY A 76 4.39 -18.05 2.61
C GLY A 76 5.59 -18.88 3.08
N LYS A 77 5.38 -19.79 4.04
CA LYS A 77 6.47 -20.54 4.71
C LYS A 77 7.44 -21.28 3.77
N ASN A 78 6.98 -21.66 2.58
CA ASN A 78 7.76 -22.44 1.61
C ASN A 78 8.10 -21.65 0.34
N ASP A 79 7.86 -20.35 0.34
CA ASP A 79 8.06 -19.54 -0.84
C ASP A 79 9.53 -19.13 -0.96
N ILE A 80 10.02 -19.12 -2.19
CA ILE A 80 11.28 -18.46 -2.50
C ILE A 80 11.08 -16.97 -2.23
N VAL A 81 12.04 -16.29 -1.60
CA VAL A 81 11.97 -14.84 -1.44
C VAL A 81 12.49 -14.22 -2.74
N GLY A 82 11.65 -13.46 -3.43
CA GLY A 82 12.05 -12.68 -4.59
C GLY A 82 12.93 -11.50 -4.18
N SER A 83 13.65 -10.96 -5.16
CA SER A 83 14.47 -9.77 -4.96
C SER A 83 13.62 -8.51 -4.87
N ALA A 84 14.15 -7.48 -4.19
CA ALA A 84 13.55 -6.15 -4.13
C ALA A 84 13.30 -5.55 -5.53
N SER A 85 14.17 -5.84 -6.50
CA SER A 85 14.04 -5.39 -7.89
C SER A 85 12.87 -6.05 -8.63
N GLU A 86 12.66 -7.34 -8.42
CA GLU A 86 11.51 -8.06 -9.00
C GLU A 86 10.19 -7.54 -8.44
N GLN A 87 10.11 -7.34 -7.12
CA GLN A 87 8.94 -6.74 -6.49
C GLN A 87 8.68 -5.34 -7.03
N LYS A 88 9.72 -4.52 -7.22
CA LYS A 88 9.60 -3.20 -7.83
C LYS A 88 9.00 -3.27 -9.23
N GLY A 89 9.50 -4.17 -10.07
CA GLY A 89 8.93 -4.38 -11.40
C GLY A 89 7.46 -4.81 -11.36
N LEU A 90 7.08 -5.65 -10.39
CA LEU A 90 5.69 -6.08 -10.19
C LEU A 90 4.79 -4.94 -9.75
N LEU A 91 5.20 -4.18 -8.73
CA LEU A 91 4.42 -3.06 -8.22
C LEU A 91 4.28 -1.95 -9.27
N GLU A 92 5.32 -1.70 -10.07
CA GLU A 92 5.28 -0.78 -11.21
C GLU A 92 4.25 -1.23 -12.27
N ALA A 93 4.22 -2.52 -12.60
CA ALA A 93 3.31 -3.06 -13.60
C ALA A 93 1.85 -3.14 -13.12
N LEU A 94 1.63 -3.29 -11.82
CA LEU A 94 0.29 -3.38 -11.24
C LEU A 94 -0.42 -2.03 -11.19
N GLU A 95 0.30 -0.92 -10.99
CA GLU A 95 -0.20 0.47 -10.86
C GLU A 95 -1.69 0.59 -10.42
N PRO A 96 -1.97 0.91 -9.15
CA PRO A 96 -3.34 1.08 -8.67
C PRO A 96 -4.13 2.13 -9.48
N PRO A 97 -5.47 2.03 -9.55
CA PRO A 97 -6.28 3.06 -10.19
C PRO A 97 -6.14 4.41 -9.47
N HIS A 98 -6.08 5.52 -10.22
CA HIS A 98 -5.90 6.85 -9.63
C HIS A 98 -7.11 7.36 -8.84
N GLY A 99 -8.32 6.86 -9.15
CA GLY A 99 -9.57 7.26 -8.49
C GLY A 99 -9.90 6.53 -7.18
N ILE A 100 -8.94 5.79 -6.60
CA ILE A 100 -9.17 5.07 -5.34
C ILE A 100 -9.07 6.00 -4.13
N GLU A 101 -9.88 5.72 -3.12
CA GLU A 101 -9.86 6.41 -1.82
C GLU A 101 -8.94 5.71 -0.80
N SER A 102 -8.61 4.43 -1.02
CA SER A 102 -7.75 3.66 -0.12
C SER A 102 -6.71 2.81 -0.86
N LEU A 103 -5.45 2.93 -0.44
CA LEU A 103 -4.34 2.10 -0.92
C LEU A 103 -3.62 1.46 0.25
N GLY A 104 -3.40 0.14 0.15
CA GLY A 104 -2.57 -0.62 1.07
C GLY A 104 -1.45 -1.34 0.32
N ILE A 105 -0.23 -1.27 0.84
CA ILE A 105 0.93 -2.03 0.33
C ILE A 105 1.61 -2.71 1.52
N CYS A 106 1.67 -4.03 1.50
CA CYS A 106 2.15 -4.85 2.62
C CYS A 106 3.29 -5.76 2.19
N ASP A 107 4.28 -5.91 3.07
CA ASP A 107 5.44 -6.83 2.92
C ASP A 107 6.28 -6.59 1.66
N TYR A 108 6.22 -5.37 1.11
CA TYR A 108 6.91 -4.94 -0.09
C TYR A 108 8.32 -4.45 0.20
N LYS A 109 9.32 -5.10 -0.40
CA LYS A 109 10.75 -4.86 -0.17
C LYS A 109 11.45 -4.02 -1.23
N GLY A 110 10.74 -3.65 -2.30
CA GLY A 110 11.30 -2.86 -3.40
C GLY A 110 11.39 -1.36 -3.12
N GLU A 111 12.06 -0.64 -4.02
CA GLU A 111 12.07 0.83 -4.00
C GLU A 111 10.69 1.40 -4.35
N ARG A 112 10.46 2.70 -4.13
CA ARG A 112 9.20 3.35 -4.53
C ARG A 112 8.99 3.20 -6.05
N PRO A 113 7.78 2.80 -6.51
CA PRO A 113 7.48 2.78 -7.92
C PRO A 113 7.31 4.22 -8.46
N VAL A 114 7.51 4.42 -9.76
CA VAL A 114 7.47 5.74 -10.40
C VAL A 114 6.07 6.34 -10.29
N TRP A 115 5.03 5.54 -10.52
CA TRP A 115 3.65 5.98 -10.37
C TRP A 115 3.30 6.50 -8.97
N TYR A 116 4.02 6.07 -7.92
CA TYR A 116 3.79 6.56 -6.55
C TYR A 116 4.41 7.93 -6.32
N LEU A 117 5.32 8.39 -7.19
CA LEU A 117 5.85 9.75 -7.17
C LEU A 117 4.95 10.72 -7.93
N ASP A 118 4.07 10.19 -8.79
CA ASP A 118 3.13 10.95 -9.59
C ASP A 118 1.88 11.27 -8.74
N THR A 119 1.58 12.55 -8.52
CA THR A 119 0.61 13.03 -7.53
C THR A 119 -0.85 12.90 -7.97
N ASN A 120 -1.14 12.02 -8.93
CA ASN A 120 -2.48 11.86 -9.54
C ASN A 120 -3.52 11.18 -8.62
N TYR A 121 -3.14 10.77 -7.41
CA TYR A 121 -4.01 10.19 -6.39
C TYR A 121 -4.78 11.26 -5.60
N VAL A 122 -5.55 12.08 -6.31
CA VAL A 122 -6.26 13.23 -5.72
C VAL A 122 -7.38 12.83 -4.77
N GLU A 123 -7.99 11.66 -4.96
CA GLU A 123 -9.07 11.13 -4.10
C GLU A 123 -8.57 10.27 -2.94
N LEU A 124 -7.25 10.01 -2.85
CA LEU A 124 -6.70 9.06 -1.89
C LEU A 124 -6.73 9.62 -0.45
N GLN A 125 -7.58 9.05 0.37
CA GLN A 125 -7.81 9.46 1.76
C GLN A 125 -7.09 8.55 2.76
N THR A 126 -6.92 7.26 2.43
CA THR A 126 -6.29 6.28 3.34
C THR A 126 -5.10 5.60 2.67
N LEU A 127 -3.94 5.71 3.30
CA LEU A 127 -2.72 5.05 2.88
C LEU A 127 -2.20 4.15 4.01
N ARG A 128 -2.03 2.86 3.71
CA ARG A 128 -1.40 1.89 4.61
C ARG A 128 -0.16 1.34 3.95
N LEU A 129 0.98 1.51 4.62
CA LEU A 129 2.24 1.01 4.15
C LEU A 129 2.88 0.16 5.26
N GLN A 130 3.11 -1.12 4.98
CA GLN A 130 3.62 -2.07 5.96
C GLN A 130 4.84 -2.81 5.40
N CYS A 131 5.89 -2.91 6.22
CA CYS A 131 7.09 -3.71 5.97
C CYS A 131 7.84 -3.31 4.69
N PHE A 132 8.09 -2.01 4.48
CA PHE A 132 8.92 -1.54 3.37
C PHE A 132 10.29 -1.01 3.85
N PRO A 133 11.41 -1.63 3.45
CA PRO A 133 12.74 -1.31 3.95
C PRO A 133 13.43 -0.18 3.20
N LEU A 134 12.91 0.32 2.07
CA LEU A 134 13.66 1.22 1.18
C LEU A 134 13.09 2.64 1.01
N TRP A 135 11.98 3.00 1.67
CA TRP A 135 11.37 4.32 1.43
C TRP A 135 11.77 5.29 2.54
N ALA A 136 12.58 6.27 2.19
CA ALA A 136 13.03 7.32 3.11
C ALA A 136 11.93 8.31 3.52
N THR A 137 10.87 8.42 2.71
CA THR A 137 9.80 9.40 2.86
C THR A 137 8.49 8.88 2.24
N VAL A 138 7.36 9.33 2.77
CA VAL A 138 6.02 9.15 2.19
C VAL A 138 5.73 10.36 1.30
N ILE A 139 5.07 10.19 0.14
CA ILE A 139 4.70 11.35 -0.66
C ILE A 139 3.62 12.18 0.05
N GLY A 140 3.73 13.51 -0.01
CA GLY A 140 2.80 14.44 0.62
C GLY A 140 1.46 14.53 -0.11
N ILE A 141 0.64 13.48 0.01
CA ILE A 141 -0.70 13.42 -0.58
C ILE A 141 -1.61 14.36 0.19
N LYS A 142 -2.05 15.45 -0.46
CA LYS A 142 -2.78 16.54 0.19
C LYS A 142 -4.18 16.16 0.65
N SER A 143 -4.79 15.18 -0.01
CA SER A 143 -6.11 14.62 0.31
C SER A 143 -6.09 13.57 1.41
N LEU A 144 -4.90 13.18 1.89
CA LEU A 144 -4.76 12.07 2.82
C LEU A 144 -5.32 12.44 4.21
N GLU A 145 -6.30 11.67 4.67
CA GLU A 145 -6.92 11.82 5.99
C GLU A 145 -6.38 10.79 7.00
N LYS A 146 -5.90 9.65 6.51
CA LYS A 146 -5.38 8.56 7.34
C LYS A 146 -4.10 7.96 6.77
N LEU A 147 -3.06 7.92 7.61
CA LEU A 147 -1.79 7.30 7.29
C LEU A 147 -1.44 6.25 8.35
N GLU A 148 -1.19 5.02 7.90
CA GLU A 148 -0.60 3.97 8.73
C GLU A 148 0.71 3.51 8.14
N VAL A 149 1.79 3.66 8.89
CA VAL A 149 3.13 3.19 8.53
C VAL A 149 3.61 2.20 9.58
N ASN A 150 3.92 0.97 9.19
CA ASN A 150 4.40 -0.06 10.11
C ASN A 150 5.66 -0.74 9.59
N THR A 151 6.67 -0.91 10.46
CA THR A 151 7.90 -1.68 10.19
C THR A 151 8.73 -1.09 9.04
N CYS A 152 9.17 0.16 9.20
CA CYS A 152 9.82 0.95 8.15
C CYS A 152 11.12 1.59 8.64
N PRO A 153 12.24 0.83 8.71
CA PRO A 153 13.47 1.28 9.36
C PRO A 153 14.15 2.46 8.65
N THR A 154 13.89 2.67 7.35
CA THR A 154 14.50 3.75 6.57
C THR A 154 13.66 5.01 6.49
N LEU A 155 12.42 5.00 7.01
CA LEU A 155 11.57 6.18 6.99
C LEU A 155 12.16 7.23 7.93
N CYS A 156 12.71 8.30 7.37
CA CYS A 156 13.39 9.36 8.12
C CYS A 156 12.54 10.62 8.27
N GLU A 157 11.63 10.84 7.33
CA GLU A 157 10.83 12.07 7.25
C GLU A 157 9.38 11.79 6.84
N LEU A 158 8.48 12.60 7.39
CA LEU A 158 7.10 12.72 6.90
C LEU A 158 6.83 14.16 6.46
N PRO A 159 6.34 14.39 5.23
CA PRO A 159 5.99 15.73 4.77
C PRO A 159 4.71 16.23 5.45
N SER A 160 4.47 17.54 5.40
CA SER A 160 3.22 18.13 5.87
C SER A 160 2.02 17.61 5.08
N MET A 161 0.97 17.20 5.79
CA MET A 161 -0.26 16.66 5.22
C MET A 161 -1.46 17.37 5.87
N PRO A 162 -2.01 18.43 5.24
CA PRO A 162 -2.94 19.34 5.91
C PRO A 162 -4.30 18.72 6.22
N MET A 163 -4.71 17.67 5.52
CA MET A 163 -5.98 16.97 5.74
C MET A 163 -5.86 15.77 6.69
N LEU A 164 -4.64 15.46 7.16
CA LEU A 164 -4.39 14.27 7.97
C LEU A 164 -5.08 14.40 9.33
N LYS A 165 -5.93 13.41 9.64
CA LYS A 165 -6.68 13.30 10.90
C LYS A 165 -6.07 12.19 11.77
N SER A 166 -5.82 11.03 11.19
CA SER A 166 -5.30 9.85 11.90
C SER A 166 -3.91 9.45 11.40
N LEU A 167 -2.94 9.35 12.31
CA LEU A 167 -1.56 8.96 12.01
C LEU A 167 -1.12 7.82 12.95
N LYS A 168 -0.84 6.65 12.37
CA LYS A 168 -0.20 5.53 13.06
C LYS A 168 1.19 5.33 12.49
N ILE A 169 2.20 5.36 13.35
CA ILE A 169 3.58 5.08 12.97
C ILE A 169 4.14 4.03 13.92
N ARG A 170 4.66 2.96 13.36
CA ARG A 170 5.53 2.01 14.06
C ARG A 170 6.83 1.91 13.26
N SER A 171 7.80 2.75 13.60
CA SER A 171 9.14 2.73 12.99
C SER A 171 10.14 2.14 13.98
N TYR A 172 11.34 1.81 13.53
CA TYR A 172 12.45 1.38 14.39
C TYR A 172 13.57 2.42 14.24
N ASP A 173 13.51 3.48 15.06
CA ASP A 173 14.52 4.54 15.24
C ASP A 173 14.97 5.33 13.99
N GLY A 174 14.30 5.17 12.83
CA GLY A 174 14.63 5.92 11.62
C GLY A 174 14.01 7.32 11.56
N LEU A 175 12.82 7.50 12.13
CA LEU A 175 12.01 8.71 11.94
C LEU A 175 12.49 9.85 12.82
N ASN A 176 13.00 10.92 12.19
CA ASN A 176 13.60 12.06 12.87
C ASN A 176 12.77 13.34 12.69
N THR A 177 12.13 13.49 11.53
CA THR A 177 11.42 14.72 11.15
C THR A 177 9.98 14.43 10.77
N ILE A 178 9.03 15.17 11.34
CA ILE A 178 7.64 15.16 10.92
C ILE A 178 7.18 16.57 10.54
N GLY A 179 6.35 16.66 9.50
CA GLY A 179 5.77 17.91 9.04
C GLY A 179 4.61 18.41 9.91
N ASP A 180 3.86 19.35 9.36
CA ASP A 180 2.68 19.93 10.02
C ASP A 180 1.41 19.14 9.67
N PHE A 181 0.62 18.82 10.70
CA PHE A 181 -0.64 18.10 10.60
C PHE A 181 -1.75 18.87 11.35
N PRO A 182 -2.20 20.02 10.80
CA PRO A 182 -3.08 20.95 11.51
C PRO A 182 -4.41 20.36 11.96
N ASN A 183 -4.90 19.32 11.27
CA ASN A 183 -6.18 18.66 11.53
C ASN A 183 -6.04 17.30 12.24
N LEU A 184 -4.84 16.95 12.69
CA LEU A 184 -4.58 15.65 13.31
C LEU A 184 -5.34 15.52 14.62
N ASP A 185 -6.22 14.51 14.72
CA ASP A 185 -7.01 14.22 15.92
C ASP A 185 -6.44 13.07 16.74
N TRP A 186 -5.81 12.10 16.07
CA TRP A 186 -5.29 10.88 16.67
C TRP A 186 -3.88 10.57 16.16
N LEU A 187 -2.96 10.37 17.11
CA LEU A 187 -1.57 10.03 16.86
C LEU A 187 -1.16 8.82 17.69
N GLN A 188 -0.65 7.79 17.02
CA GLN A 188 0.03 6.66 17.66
C GLN A 188 1.44 6.53 17.10
N VAL A 189 2.45 6.54 17.97
CA VAL A 189 3.86 6.45 17.59
C VAL A 189 4.54 5.40 18.44
N GLU A 190 4.91 4.28 17.85
CA GLU A 190 5.64 3.20 18.53
C GLU A 190 7.04 3.06 17.92
N GLY A 191 8.07 2.80 18.75
CA GLY A 191 9.43 2.48 18.30
C GLY A 191 10.21 3.60 17.61
N CYS A 192 9.74 4.85 17.72
CA CYS A 192 10.41 6.02 17.11
C CYS A 192 11.32 6.71 18.13
N GLY A 193 12.39 6.05 18.59
CA GLY A 193 13.28 6.58 19.63
C GLY A 193 14.10 7.81 19.21
N SER A 194 14.30 8.01 17.90
CA SER A 194 15.02 9.17 17.35
C SER A 194 14.14 10.42 17.16
N LEU A 195 12.82 10.30 17.35
CA LEU A 195 11.92 11.43 17.23
C LEU A 195 11.98 12.27 18.51
N GLU A 196 12.87 13.26 18.53
CA GLU A 196 13.13 14.04 19.75
C GLU A 196 11.98 14.99 20.11
N GLN A 197 11.23 15.51 19.12
CA GLN A 197 10.12 16.43 19.34
C GLN A 197 9.01 16.25 18.30
N LEU A 198 7.77 16.37 18.77
CA LEU A 198 6.59 16.51 17.91
C LEU A 198 6.49 17.98 17.45
N SER A 199 6.28 18.21 16.16
CA SER A 199 6.16 19.56 15.60
C SER A 199 5.02 20.34 16.27
N HIS A 200 5.17 21.67 16.41
CA HIS A 200 4.09 22.54 16.90
C HIS A 200 2.86 22.60 15.96
N GLY A 201 2.94 21.96 14.79
CA GLY A 201 1.92 21.94 13.75
C GLY A 201 0.73 21.00 13.96
N MET A 202 0.43 20.61 15.21
CA MET A 202 -0.69 19.70 15.56
C MET A 202 -1.66 20.30 16.59
N PRO A 203 -2.26 21.49 16.35
CA PRO A 203 -3.15 22.16 17.30
C PRO A 203 -4.47 21.42 17.59
N ALA A 204 -4.88 20.48 16.72
CA ALA A 204 -6.14 19.75 16.84
C ALA A 204 -6.03 18.40 17.59
N LEU A 205 -4.83 18.03 18.07
CA LEU A 205 -4.55 16.69 18.61
C LEU A 205 -5.37 16.42 19.88
N LYS A 206 -6.11 15.30 19.88
CA LYS A 206 -6.96 14.89 21.01
C LYS A 206 -6.43 13.63 21.71
N TRP A 207 -5.81 12.73 20.95
CA TRP A 207 -5.29 11.47 21.45
C TRP A 207 -3.85 11.25 21.01
N LEU A 208 -3.00 10.90 21.98
CA LEU A 208 -1.60 10.55 21.78
C LEU A 208 -1.32 9.23 22.50
N ASP A 209 -0.79 8.25 21.77
CA ASP A 209 -0.35 6.95 22.26
C ASP A 209 1.11 6.72 21.84
N VAL A 210 2.01 6.50 22.79
CA VAL A 210 3.48 6.40 22.60
C VAL A 210 4.04 5.20 23.34
#